data_AF-A0A852SUI5-F1
#
_entry.id   AF-A0A852SUI5-F1
#
_cell.length_a   1.000
_cell.length_b   1.000
_cell.length_c   1.000
_cell.angle_alpha   90.00
_cell.angle_beta   90.00
_cell.angle_gamma   90.00
#
_symmetry.space_group_name_H-M   'P 1'
#
loop_
_entity.id
_entity.type
_entity.pdbx_description
1 polymer ?
#
loop_
_entity_poly.entity_id
_entity_poly.type
_entity_poly.pdbx_seq_one_letter_code
_entity_poly.pdbx_strand_id
1 'polypeptide(L)' 'MDESTDFAAAEPPFRVVTRGLSAGELAAVTVVVEAAVQQELEQLQSEPTTSTTAWQRSQRSLRAPLEPGPGAWRSFSA' A
#
# COMPACT_ATOMS: atom_id res chain seq x y z
N MET A 1 0.31 -32.67 4.83
CA MET A 1 0.69 -31.73 3.75
C MET A 1 1.50 -30.66 4.45
N ASP A 2 2.81 -30.87 4.49
CA ASP A 2 3.75 -30.18 5.39
C ASP A 2 4.52 -29.18 4.51
N GLU A 3 4.01 -27.96 4.42
CA GLU A 3 4.75 -26.84 3.83
C GLU A 3 5.49 -26.14 4.97
N SER A 4 6.46 -26.86 5.55
CA SER A 4 7.44 -26.26 6.44
C SER A 4 8.31 -25.35 5.59
N THR A 5 7.97 -24.07 5.59
CA THR A 5 8.57 -23.08 4.72
C THR A 5 10.09 -23.08 4.86
N ASP A 6 10.73 -23.22 3.71
CA ASP A 6 12.15 -23.13 3.44
C ASP A 6 12.68 -21.71 3.72
N PHE A 7 12.57 -21.24 4.96
CA PHE A 7 13.16 -19.98 5.40
C PHE A 7 14.58 -20.19 5.97
N ALA A 8 15.02 -21.44 6.11
CA ALA A 8 16.18 -21.77 6.93
C ALA A 8 17.54 -21.53 6.26
N ALA A 9 17.61 -21.21 4.96
CA ALA A 9 18.89 -20.94 4.29
C ALA A 9 18.76 -20.12 3.00
N ALA A 10 17.81 -19.20 2.92
CA ALA A 10 17.80 -18.25 1.81
C ALA A 10 19.04 -17.35 1.92
N GLU A 11 19.89 -17.31 0.88
CA GLU A 11 20.90 -16.25 0.80
C GLU A 11 20.21 -14.89 0.97
N PRO A 12 20.77 -13.99 1.79
CA PRO A 12 20.16 -12.69 1.99
C PRO A 12 19.98 -12.01 0.62
N PRO A 13 18.84 -11.33 0.38
CA PRO A 13 18.54 -10.71 -0.92
C PRO A 13 19.46 -9.53 -1.26
N PHE A 14 20.44 -9.23 -0.40
CA PHE A 14 21.41 -8.17 -0.53
C PHE A 14 22.81 -8.68 -0.20
N ARG A 15 23.82 -8.01 -0.78
CA ARG A 15 25.23 -8.31 -0.56
C ARG A 15 25.89 -7.24 0.29
N VAL A 16 26.59 -7.67 1.34
CA VAL A 16 27.48 -6.80 2.13
C VAL A 16 28.86 -6.75 1.48
N VAL A 17 29.29 -5.57 1.05
CA VAL A 17 30.58 -5.36 0.35
C VAL A 17 31.74 -4.99 1.28
N THR A 18 31.44 -4.70 2.55
CA THR A 18 32.42 -4.38 3.58
C THR A 18 33.30 -5.58 3.88
N ARG A 19 34.62 -5.39 3.85
CA ARG A 19 35.61 -6.44 4.11
C ARG A 19 35.87 -6.58 5.62
N GLY A 20 36.22 -7.79 6.05
CA GLY A 20 36.71 -8.04 7.41
C GLY A 20 35.65 -8.13 8.51
N LEU A 21 34.38 -8.30 8.14
CA LEU A 21 33.30 -8.52 9.12
C LEU A 21 33.39 -9.92 9.73
N SER A 22 33.18 -9.99 11.04
CA SER A 22 32.94 -11.25 11.73
C SER A 22 31.54 -11.80 11.39
N ALA A 23 31.33 -13.10 11.65
CA ALA A 23 30.04 -13.74 11.44
C ALA A 23 28.92 -13.08 12.28
N GLY A 24 29.25 -12.63 13.50
CA GLY A 24 28.29 -11.96 14.39
C GLY A 24 27.89 -10.58 13.88
N GLU A 25 28.83 -9.81 13.34
CA GLU A 25 28.52 -8.51 12.74
C GLU A 25 27.71 -8.65 11.45
N LEU A 26 28.02 -9.66 10.62
CA LEU A 26 27.23 -9.95 9.43
C LEU A 26 25.78 -10.29 9.80
N ALA A 27 25.57 -11.14 10.82
CA ALA A 27 24.25 -11.47 11.32
C ALA A 27 23.51 -10.24 11.87
N ALA A 28 24.20 -9.38 12.62
CA ALA A 28 23.62 -8.15 13.16
C ALA A 28 23.16 -7.19 12.05
N VAL A 29 23.99 -6.99 11.01
CA VAL A 29 23.61 -6.17 9.85
C VAL A 29 22.40 -6.76 9.14
N THR A 30 22.37 -8.08 8.94
CA THR A 30 21.25 -8.74 8.28
C THR A 30 19.95 -8.52 9.03
N VAL A 31 19.94 -8.76 10.34
CA VAL A 31 18.75 -8.58 11.19
C VAL A 31 18.26 -7.12 11.16
N VAL A 32 19.17 -6.13 11.20
CA VAL A 32 18.78 -4.72 11.16
C VAL A 32 18.15 -4.35 9.82
N VAL A 33 18.73 -4.81 8.71
CA VAL A 33 18.20 -4.54 7.36
C VAL A 33 16.85 -5.22 7.17
N GLU A 34 16.71 -6.48 7.58
CA GLU A 34 15.43 -7.20 7.53
C GLU A 34 14.35 -6.50 8.35
N ALA A 35 14.68 -6.07 9.58
CA ALA A 35 13.75 -5.33 10.44
C ALA A 35 13.31 -4.01 9.80
N ALA A 36 14.24 -3.26 9.20
CA ALA A 36 13.91 -2.01 8.51
C ALA A 36 13.01 -2.25 7.29
N VAL A 37 13.29 -3.26 6.47
CA VAL A 37 12.45 -3.63 5.32
C VAL A 37 11.06 -4.06 5.77
N GLN A 38 10.97 -4.89 6.82
CA GLN A 38 9.69 -5.35 7.35
C GLN A 38 8.84 -4.18 7.85
N GLN A 39 9.44 -3.22 8.56
CA GLN A 39 8.75 -2.01 9.02
C GLN A 39 8.19 -1.17 7.85
N GLU A 40 8.94 -1.03 6.76
CA GLU A 40 8.47 -0.33 5.56
C GLU A 40 7.33 -1.09 4.87
N LEU A 41 7.43 -2.42 4.77
CA LEU A 41 6.37 -3.25 4.22
C LEU A 41 5.09 -3.17 5.05
N GLU A 42 5.19 -3.16 6.38
CA GLU A 42 4.03 -3.00 7.27
C GLU A 42 3.36 -1.65 7.06
N GLN A 43 4.13 -0.56 6.91
CA GLN A 43 3.58 0.76 6.59
C GLN A 43 2.86 0.79 5.24
N LEU A 44 3.41 0.12 4.22
CA LEU A 44 2.78 0.02 2.90
C LEU A 44 1.52 -0.85 2.93
N GLN A 45 1.54 -1.95 3.67
CA GLN A 45 0.39 -2.85 3.84
C GLN A 45 -0.69 -2.26 4.73
N SER A 46 -0.36 -1.26 5.55
CA SER A 46 -1.31 -0.48 6.34
C SER A 46 -2.17 0.46 5.48
N GLU A 47 -2.37 0.14 4.19
CA GLU A 47 -3.21 0.90 3.26
C GLU A 47 -4.48 1.36 4.00
N PRO A 48 -4.80 2.68 3.94
CA PRO A 48 -5.98 3.17 4.62
C PRO A 48 -7.16 2.39 4.06
N THR A 49 -7.88 1.67 4.92
CA THR A 49 -9.15 1.03 4.56
C THR A 49 -9.91 2.04 3.72
N THR A 50 -10.15 1.73 2.43
CA THR A 50 -10.87 2.60 1.50
C THR A 50 -12.29 2.75 2.01
N SER A 51 -12.44 3.57 3.03
CA SER A 51 -13.71 4.05 3.53
C SER A 51 -14.25 4.99 2.47
N THR A 52 -15.54 4.87 2.18
CA THR A 52 -16.19 5.78 1.25
C THR A 52 -15.93 7.22 1.70
N THR A 53 -15.22 7.98 0.88
CA THR A 53 -14.87 9.37 1.20
C THR A 53 -16.15 10.20 1.41
N ALA A 54 -16.07 11.28 2.19
CA ALA A 54 -17.22 12.16 2.40
C ALA A 54 -17.81 12.69 1.08
N TRP A 55 -16.96 12.96 0.08
CA TRP A 55 -17.34 13.30 -1.28
C TRP A 55 -18.11 12.18 -1.99
N GLN A 56 -17.61 10.94 -1.92
CA GLN A 56 -18.26 9.78 -2.51
C GLN A 56 -19.60 9.45 -1.81
N ARG A 57 -19.75 9.81 -0.53
CA ARG A 57 -21.02 9.73 0.20
C ARG A 57 -22.01 10.81 -0.25
N SER A 58 -21.56 12.05 -0.44
CA SER A 58 -22.41 13.17 -0.86
C SER A 58 -22.84 13.09 -2.33
N GLN A 59 -22.10 12.39 -3.20
CA GLN A 59 -22.50 12.16 -4.59
C GLN A 59 -23.84 11.44 -4.76
N ARG A 60 -24.31 10.67 -3.77
CA ARG A 60 -25.58 9.93 -3.88
C ARG A 60 -26.80 10.84 -4.02
N SER A 61 -26.81 12.01 -3.39
CA SER A 61 -27.90 12.97 -3.55
C SER A 61 -27.88 13.67 -4.91
N LEU A 62 -26.73 13.69 -5.59
CA LEU A 62 -26.53 14.37 -6.87
C LEU A 62 -26.79 13.48 -8.09
N ARG A 63 -26.97 12.16 -7.91
CA ARG A 63 -27.20 11.20 -9.01
C ARG A 63 -28.67 11.02 -9.41
N ALA A 64 -29.57 11.90 -8.98
CA ALA A 64 -30.85 11.96 -9.67
C ALA A 64 -30.57 12.40 -11.12
N PRO A 65 -30.96 11.62 -12.15
CA PRO A 65 -30.91 12.10 -13.51
C PRO A 65 -31.70 13.41 -13.57
N LEU A 66 -31.06 14.44 -14.10
CA LEU A 66 -31.65 15.75 -14.21
C LEU A 66 -32.45 15.76 -15.51
N GLU A 67 -33.77 15.81 -15.37
CA GLU A 67 -34.71 15.76 -16.48
C GLU A 67 -34.63 17.06 -17.28
N PRO A 68 -34.18 17.03 -18.55
CA PRO A 68 -34.20 18.21 -19.40
C PRO A 68 -35.66 18.58 -19.73
N GLY A 69 -36.05 19.82 -19.44
CA GLY A 69 -37.39 20.32 -19.70
C GLY A 69 -37.52 21.83 -19.46
N PRO A 70 -38.62 22.47 -19.91
CA PRO A 70 -38.85 23.90 -19.69
C PRO A 70 -38.73 24.25 -18.19
N GLY A 71 -37.76 25.09 -17.86
CA GLY A 71 -37.47 25.52 -16.48
C GLY A 71 -36.58 24.59 -15.66
N ALA A 72 -36.18 23.42 -16.17
CA ALA A 72 -35.45 22.42 -15.38
C ALA A 72 -33.92 22.55 -15.49
N TRP A 73 -33.37 23.12 -16.56
CA TRP A 73 -31.94 23.43 -16.68
C TRP A 73 -31.75 24.59 -17.65
N ARG A 74 -30.85 25.52 -17.31
CA ARG A 74 -30.66 26.81 -17.99
C ARG A 74 -30.81 26.69 -19.51
N SER A 75 -31.99 27.03 -20.02
CA SER A 75 -32.28 27.09 -21.44
C SER A 75 -31.73 28.41 -21.97
N PHE A 76 -30.63 28.36 -22.70
CA PHE A 76 -30.24 29.46 -23.57
C PHE A 76 -30.94 29.23 -24.91
N SER A 77 -31.96 30.04 -25.24
CA SER A 77 -32.40 30.16 -26.63
C SER A 77 -31.45 31.12 -27.35
N ALA A 78 -31.17 30.79 -28.61
CA ALA A 78 -30.57 31.72 -29.56
C ALA A 78 -31.52 32.89 -29.87
#